data_AF-A8G5M6-F1
#
_entry.id   AF-A8G5M6-F1
#
_cell.length_a   1.000
_cell.length_b   1.000
_cell.length_c   1.000
_cell.angle_alpha   90.00
_cell.angle_beta   90.00
_cell.angle_gamma   90.00
#
_symmetry.space_group_name_H-M   'P 1'
#
loop_
_entity.id
_entity.type
_entity.pdbx_description
1 polymer ?
#
loop_
_entity_poly.entity_id
_entity_poly.type
_entity_poly.pdbx_seq_one_letter_code
_entity_poly.pdbx_strand_id
1 'polypeptide(L)'
;MLYVQHWSFKTGYHQKGAEKFLGGGGDYPGVEMIGRYHAPGSLEGWIVLKTDDPKAIYQHAAEWGEFLNWETTPVFTDEEAGPMVAKVYS
;
A
#
# COMPACT_ATOMS: atom_id res chain seq x y z
N MET A 1 -10.85 -7.98 2.27
CA MET A 1 -10.90 -6.53 2.61
C MET A 1 -9.99 -5.71 1.70
N LEU A 2 -10.24 -4.40 1.56
CA LEU A 2 -9.38 -3.48 0.79
C LEU A 2 -8.43 -2.69 1.70
N TYR A 3 -7.23 -2.47 1.21
CA TYR A 3 -6.19 -1.67 1.86
C TYR A 3 -5.52 -0.75 0.84
N VAL A 4 -5.22 0.48 1.28
CA VAL A 4 -4.33 1.40 0.57
C VAL A 4 -3.06 1.55 1.38
N GLN A 5 -1.92 1.24 0.76
CA GLN A 5 -0.61 1.55 1.31
C GLN A 5 -0.03 2.77 0.61
N HIS A 6 0.22 3.83 1.37
CA HIS A 6 1.06 4.94 0.95
C HIS A 6 2.49 4.67 1.41
N TRP A 7 3.44 4.79 0.49
CA TRP A 7 4.86 4.69 0.79
C TRP A 7 5.58 5.97 0.42
N SER A 8 6.61 6.31 1.19
CA SER A 8 7.61 7.31 0.82
C SER A 8 9.00 6.83 1.18
N PHE A 9 10.00 7.23 0.40
CA PHE A 9 11.39 6.91 0.72
C PHE A 9 11.85 7.63 1.98
N LYS A 10 12.59 6.92 2.83
CA LYS A 10 13.38 7.54 3.88
C LYS A 10 14.52 8.34 3.26
N THR A 11 14.87 9.46 3.89
CA THR A 11 15.99 10.31 3.46
C THR A 11 17.27 9.49 3.29
N GLY A 12 17.87 9.55 2.10
CA GLY A 12 19.12 8.83 1.78
C GLY A 12 18.95 7.38 1.30
N TYR A 13 17.72 6.83 1.29
CA TYR A 13 17.48 5.43 0.89
C TYR A 13 16.90 5.26 -0.53
N HIS A 14 16.60 6.35 -1.24
CA HIS A 14 15.99 6.30 -2.57
C HIS A 14 16.70 5.33 -3.52
N GLN A 15 18.00 5.50 -3.73
CA GLN A 15 18.76 4.64 -4.66
C GLN A 15 18.70 3.16 -4.25
N LYS A 16 18.96 2.84 -2.97
CA LYS A 16 19.00 1.46 -2.48
C LYS A 16 17.66 0.75 -2.62
N GLY A 17 16.56 1.42 -2.28
CA GLY A 17 15.24 0.80 -2.45
C GLY A 17 14.79 0.75 -3.91
N ALA A 18 15.21 1.69 -4.76
CA ALA A 18 15.01 1.60 -6.21
C ALA A 18 15.76 0.39 -6.81
N GLU A 19 17.01 0.15 -6.39
CA GLU A 19 17.78 -1.03 -6.79
C GLU A 19 17.08 -2.33 -6.35
N LYS A 20 16.58 -2.40 -5.10
CA LYS A 20 15.79 -3.54 -4.61
C LYS A 20 14.52 -3.78 -5.45
N PHE A 21 13.84 -2.70 -5.84
CA PHE A 21 12.65 -2.77 -6.68
C PHE A 21 12.98 -3.30 -8.09
N LEU A 22 13.98 -2.72 -8.75
CA LEU A 22 14.43 -3.14 -10.08
C LEU A 22 14.98 -4.57 -10.09
N GLY A 23 15.46 -5.06 -8.94
CA GLY A 23 15.85 -6.46 -8.72
C GLY A 23 14.70 -7.46 -8.59
N GLY A 24 13.44 -7.03 -8.79
CA GLY A 24 12.24 -7.87 -8.68
C GLY A 24 11.60 -7.90 -7.29
N GLY A 25 12.01 -7.00 -6.40
CA GLY A 25 11.30 -6.81 -5.14
C GLY A 25 9.95 -6.13 -5.34
N GLY A 26 9.06 -6.29 -4.35
CA GLY A 26 7.80 -5.54 -4.31
C GLY A 26 6.56 -6.41 -4.45
N ASP A 27 6.69 -7.71 -4.63
CA ASP A 27 5.53 -8.60 -4.72
C ASP A 27 4.84 -8.79 -3.36
N TYR A 28 3.57 -9.16 -3.42
CA TYR A 28 2.78 -9.56 -2.26
C TYR A 28 2.23 -10.98 -2.47
N PRO A 29 2.97 -12.03 -2.09
CA PRO A 29 2.49 -13.40 -2.20
C PRO A 29 1.16 -13.59 -1.47
N GLY A 30 0.14 -14.09 -2.17
CA GLY A 30 -1.18 -14.37 -1.60
C GLY A 30 -2.09 -13.14 -1.40
N VAL A 31 -1.70 -11.96 -1.91
CA VAL A 31 -2.53 -10.74 -1.90
C VAL A 31 -2.81 -10.33 -3.34
N GLU A 32 -4.07 -9.98 -3.62
CA GLU A 32 -4.43 -9.41 -4.91
C GLU A 32 -4.03 -7.94 -4.95
N MET A 33 -3.11 -7.57 -5.84
CA MET A 33 -2.76 -6.17 -6.10
C MET A 33 -3.67 -5.60 -7.17
N ILE A 34 -4.56 -4.70 -6.77
CA ILE A 34 -5.47 -3.99 -7.69
C ILE A 34 -4.68 -2.99 -8.54
N GLY A 35 -3.69 -2.33 -7.94
CA GLY A 35 -2.81 -1.43 -8.67
C GLY A 35 -1.68 -0.86 -7.82
N ARG A 36 -0.64 -0.38 -8.52
CA ARG A 36 0.51 0.32 -7.96
C ARG A 36 0.75 1.60 -8.76
N TYR A 37 0.92 2.70 -8.05
CA TYR A 37 1.02 4.04 -8.61
C TYR A 37 2.20 4.77 -7.99
N HIS A 38 2.92 5.55 -8.79
CA HIS A 38 4.11 6.29 -8.37
C HIS A 38 3.90 7.77 -8.66
N ALA A 39 4.25 8.64 -7.70
CA ALA A 39 4.30 10.07 -7.94
C ALA A 39 5.50 10.44 -8.83
N PRO A 40 5.41 11.51 -9.65
CA PRO A 40 6.56 12.04 -10.38
C PRO A 40 7.74 12.32 -9.44
N GLY A 41 8.94 11.91 -9.85
CA GLY A 41 10.14 11.95 -9.01
C GLY A 41 10.39 10.65 -8.22
N SER A 42 9.44 9.71 -8.20
CA SER A 42 9.58 8.38 -7.61
C SER A 42 9.98 8.36 -6.12
N LEU A 43 9.61 9.41 -5.38
CA LEU A 43 9.88 9.50 -3.95
C LEU A 43 8.75 8.91 -3.09
N GLU A 44 7.56 8.75 -3.65
CA GLU A 44 6.39 8.20 -2.99
C GLU A 44 5.41 7.56 -3.98
N GLY A 45 4.44 6.84 -3.45
CA GLY A 45 3.39 6.23 -4.24
C GLY A 45 2.35 5.48 -3.41
N TRP A 46 1.43 4.83 -4.11
CA TRP A 46 0.29 4.14 -3.52
C TRP A 46 0.13 2.74 -4.09
N ILE A 47 -0.30 1.82 -3.25
CA ILE A 47 -0.61 0.44 -3.64
C ILE A 47 -1.99 0.10 -3.09
N VAL A 48 -2.89 -0.33 -3.98
CA VAL A 48 -4.23 -0.77 -3.62
C VAL A 48 -4.24 -2.30 -3.62
N LEU A 49 -4.64 -2.88 -2.49
CA LEU A 49 -4.52 -4.31 -2.21
C LEU A 49 -5.86 -4.86 -1.75
N LYS A 50 -6.17 -6.09 -2.14
CA LYS A 50 -7.31 -6.87 -1.66
C LYS A 50 -6.82 -8.18 -1.05
N THR A 51 -7.15 -8.39 0.22
CA THR A 51 -6.83 -9.62 0.95
C THR A 51 -7.73 -9.77 2.17
N ASP A 52 -7.93 -11.02 2.62
CA ASP A 52 -8.54 -11.34 3.90
C ASP A 52 -7.49 -11.73 4.96
N ASP A 53 -6.20 -11.77 4.58
CA ASP A 53 -5.07 -11.92 5.49
C ASP A 53 -4.18 -10.66 5.50
N PRO A 54 -4.44 -9.69 6.39
CA PRO A 54 -3.60 -8.49 6.50
C PRO A 54 -2.19 -8.75 7.03
N LYS A 55 -1.86 -9.95 7.53
CA LYS A 55 -0.48 -10.28 7.96
C LYS A 55 0.49 -10.25 6.78
N ALA A 56 0.03 -10.59 5.58
CA ALA A 56 0.83 -10.50 4.36
C ALA A 56 1.22 -9.06 4.02
N ILE A 57 0.33 -8.09 4.31
CA ILE A 57 0.62 -6.66 4.16
C ILE A 57 1.70 -6.23 5.16
N TYR A 58 1.57 -6.65 6.43
CA TYR A 58 2.56 -6.35 7.46
C TYR A 58 3.95 -6.91 7.11
N GLN A 59 4.00 -8.17 6.65
CA GLN A 59 5.26 -8.80 6.25
C GLN A 59 5.95 -7.98 5.15
N HIS A 60 5.21 -7.60 4.10
CA HIS A 60 5.76 -6.77 3.04
C HIS A 60 6.25 -5.41 3.57
N ALA A 61 5.46 -4.72 4.39
CA ALA A 61 5.85 -3.44 4.98
C ALA A 61 7.13 -3.57 5.81
N ALA A 62 7.30 -4.67 6.56
CA ALA A 62 8.51 -4.96 7.33
C ALA A 62 9.73 -5.22 6.44
N GLU A 63 9.58 -5.98 5.34
CA GLU A 63 10.65 -6.26 4.37
C GLU A 63 11.19 -5.00 3.67
N TRP A 64 10.38 -3.94 3.62
CA TRP A 64 10.70 -2.64 3.03
C TRP A 64 10.95 -1.55 4.06
N GLY A 65 10.77 -1.84 5.35
CA GLY A 65 10.81 -0.86 6.43
C GLY A 65 12.18 -0.21 6.62
N GLU A 66 13.27 -0.77 6.09
CA GLU A 66 14.57 -0.08 6.03
C GLU A 66 14.54 1.12 5.07
N PHE A 67 13.85 0.99 3.94
CA PHE A 67 13.91 1.95 2.82
C PHE A 67 12.75 2.93 2.83
N LEU A 68 11.58 2.49 3.29
CA LEU A 68 10.31 3.20 3.12
C LEU A 68 9.65 3.52 4.48
N ASN A 69 8.96 4.65 4.52
CA ASN A 69 7.90 4.91 5.49
C ASN A 69 6.59 4.40 4.92
N TRP A 70 5.76 3.78 5.74
CA TRP A 70 4.49 3.20 5.34
C TRP A 70 3.34 3.78 6.14
N GLU A 71 2.24 4.08 5.45
CA GLU A 71 0.92 4.27 6.03
C GLU A 71 -0.04 3.27 5.37
N THR A 72 -0.64 2.39 6.17
CA THR A 72 -1.58 1.38 5.69
C THR A 72 -2.97 1.67 6.24
N THR A 73 -3.90 1.96 5.35
CA THR A 73 -5.28 2.32 5.71
C THR A 73 -6.25 1.27 5.16
N PRO A 74 -7.02 0.57 6.02
CA PRO A 74 -8.15 -0.22 5.53
C PRO A 74 -9.21 0.72 4.96
N VAL A 75 -9.74 0.38 3.79
CA VAL A 75 -10.73 1.22 3.08
C VAL A 75 -11.98 0.42 2.72
N PHE A 76 -13.07 1.14 2.53
CA PHE A 76 -14.34 0.62 2.04
C PHE A 76 -14.61 1.17 0.64
N THR A 77 -15.33 0.39 -0.16
CA THR A 77 -15.93 0.84 -1.41
C THR A 77 -17.13 1.76 -1.17
N ASP A 78 -17.57 2.47 -2.20
CA ASP A 78 -18.79 3.28 -2.13
C ASP A 78 -20.02 2.42 -1.82
N GLU A 79 -20.08 1.20 -2.34
CA GLU A 79 -21.15 0.23 -2.09
C GLU A 79 -21.23 -0.19 -0.60
N GLU A 80 -20.08 -0.25 0.09
CA GLU A 80 -20.00 -0.62 1.51
C GLU A 80 -20.24 0.60 2.42
N ALA A 81 -19.63 1.75 2.10
CA ALA A 81 -19.68 2.95 2.93
C ALA A 81 -20.99 3.73 2.77
N GLY A 82 -21.52 3.84 1.55
CA GLY A 82 -22.70 4.65 1.21
C GLY A 82 -23.92 4.36 2.09
N PRO A 83 -24.33 3.08 2.25
CA PRO A 83 -25.46 2.73 3.12
C PRO A 83 -25.25 3.11 4.60
N MET A 84 -24.00 3.17 5.09
CA MET A 84 -23.71 3.56 6.46
C MET A 84 -23.80 5.08 6.65
N VAL A 85 -23.31 5.86 5.68
CA VAL A 85 -23.43 7.32 5.69
C VAL A 85 -24.89 7.73 5.63
N ALA A 86 -25.71 7.09 4.78
CA ALA A 86 -27.14 7.34 4.70
C ALA A 86 -27.82 7.18 6.08
N LYS A 87 -27.56 6.10 6.81
CA LYS A 87 -28.14 5.88 8.16
C LYS A 87 -27.89 7.02 9.16
N VAL A 88 -26.83 7.82 8.99
CA VAL A 88 -26.50 8.93 9.89
C VAL A 88 -27.18 10.23 9.45
N TYR A 89 -27.38 10.42 8.15
CA TYR A 89 -27.76 11.72 7.56
C TYR A 89 -29.06 11.72 6.73
N SER A 90 -29.77 10.59 6.63
CA SER A 90 -31.09 10.45 5.99
C SER A 90 -32.13 9.89 6.95
#